data_AF-A0A0F9J069-F1
#
_entry.id   AF-A0A0F9J069-F1
#
_cell.length_a   1.000
_cell.length_b   1.000
_cell.length_c   1.000
_cell.angle_alpha   90.00
_cell.angle_beta   90.00
_cell.angle_gamma   90.00
#
_symmetry.space_group_name_H-M   'P 1'
#
loop_
_entity.id
_entity.type
_entity.pdbx_description
1 polymer ?
#
loop_
_entity_poly.entity_id
_entity_poly.type
_entity_poly.pdbx_seq_one_letter_code
_entity_poly.pdbx_strand_id
1 'polypeptide(L)'
;MVIIFASPKPRARLLKGLIVYTARKRRRLQFVNHPHPANGSPLLDWANDGRTRPKIADVIIHEIGLIDTFTLELFRPESGFKDMKEWRSELKLLNPELQTTNKFWVYRVQKRGSFFKPSSTVVDGANDA
;
A
#
# COMPACT_ATOMS: atom_id res chain seq x y z
N MET A 1 12.37 -3.43 2.26
CA MET A 1 11.44 -4.50 2.71
C MET A 1 10.09 -3.92 3.08
N VAL A 2 9.08 -4.27 2.28
CA VAL A 2 7.69 -3.87 2.50
C VAL A 2 7.00 -4.90 3.40
N ILE A 3 6.67 -4.48 4.61
CA ILE A 3 6.04 -5.32 5.65
C ILE A 3 4.67 -5.84 5.19
N ILE A 4 4.03 -5.19 4.21
CA ILE A 4 2.74 -5.61 3.67
C ILE A 4 2.73 -7.04 3.13
N PHE A 5 3.89 -7.61 2.78
CA PHE A 5 4.00 -9.00 2.34
C PHE A 5 3.95 -10.03 3.45
N ALA A 6 4.11 -9.63 4.72
CA ALA A 6 3.93 -10.54 5.84
C ALA A 6 2.44 -10.89 6.04
N SER A 7 1.52 -10.12 5.46
CA SER A 7 0.09 -10.46 5.44
C SER A 7 -0.30 -11.07 4.08
N PRO A 8 -0.95 -12.25 4.05
CA PRO A 8 -1.37 -12.89 2.81
C PRO A 8 -2.39 -12.07 1.98
N LYS A 9 -3.28 -11.31 2.64
CA LYS A 9 -4.38 -10.58 1.97
C LYS A 9 -3.89 -9.42 1.08
N PRO A 10 -3.19 -8.41 1.62
CA PRO A 10 -2.70 -7.32 0.80
C PRO A 10 -1.56 -7.79 -0.11
N ARG A 11 -0.81 -8.86 0.25
CA ARG A 11 0.11 -9.54 -0.67
C ARG A 11 -0.60 -10.04 -1.92
N ALA A 12 -1.69 -10.79 -1.77
CA ALA A 12 -2.45 -11.32 -2.90
C ALA A 12 -2.98 -10.19 -3.81
N ARG A 13 -3.43 -9.07 -3.23
CA ARG A 13 -3.86 -7.89 -4.01
C ARG A 13 -2.72 -7.24 -4.78
N LEU A 14 -1.59 -7.00 -4.12
CA LEU A 14 -0.44 -6.40 -4.76
C LEU A 14 0.13 -7.28 -5.88
N LEU A 15 0.16 -8.60 -5.67
CA LEU A 15 0.63 -9.55 -6.70
C LEU A 15 -0.29 -9.61 -7.93
N LYS A 16 -1.60 -9.32 -7.76
CA LYS A 16 -2.57 -9.09 -8.84
C LYS A 16 -2.40 -7.73 -9.54
N GLY A 17 -1.43 -6.90 -9.13
CA GLY A 17 -1.18 -5.58 -9.70
C GLY A 17 -2.06 -4.47 -9.14
N LEU A 18 -2.82 -4.74 -8.07
CA LEU A 18 -3.63 -3.73 -7.40
C LEU A 18 -2.77 -2.90 -6.45
N ILE A 19 -3.23 -1.69 -6.17
CA ILE A 19 -2.64 -0.80 -5.17
C ILE A 19 -2.95 -1.36 -3.78
N VAL A 20 -1.99 -1.21 -2.86
CA VAL A 20 -2.21 -1.44 -1.44
C VAL A 20 -1.54 -0.35 -0.62
N TYR A 21 -2.07 -0.09 0.57
CA TYR A 21 -1.57 0.93 1.48
C TYR A 21 -0.97 0.29 2.72
N THR A 22 0.23 0.72 3.10
CA THR A 22 0.93 0.27 4.31
C THR A 22 1.25 1.45 5.22
N ALA A 23 1.36 1.20 6.52
CA ALA A 23 1.62 2.23 7.52
C ALA A 23 2.79 1.85 8.43
N ARG A 24 3.50 2.85 8.96
CA ARG A 24 4.59 2.68 9.95
C ARG A 24 4.59 3.81 10.96
N LYS A 25 5.00 3.53 12.21
CA LYS A 25 5.19 4.57 13.23
C LYS A 25 6.27 5.58 12.84
N ARG A 26 7.42 5.07 12.38
CA ARG A 26 8.56 5.90 11.96
C ARG A 26 8.57 6.06 10.43
N ARG A 27 8.94 7.25 9.96
CA ARG A 27 9.21 7.52 8.54
C ARG A 27 10.32 6.58 8.07
N ARG A 28 10.24 6.04 6.85
CA ARG A 28 11.33 5.19 6.33
C ARG A 28 12.57 6.06 6.11
N LEU A 29 13.73 5.55 6.52
CA LEU A 29 15.01 6.26 6.37
C LEU A 29 15.29 6.70 4.93
N GLN A 30 14.85 5.93 3.93
CA GLN A 30 14.99 6.31 2.52
C GLN A 30 14.29 7.64 2.19
N PHE A 31 13.13 7.92 2.80
CA PHE A 31 12.43 9.20 2.66
C PHE A 31 12.95 10.25 3.65
N VAL A 32 13.59 9.87 4.76
CA VAL A 32 14.27 10.84 5.66
C VAL A 32 15.51 11.42 5.00
N ASN A 33 16.33 10.56 4.39
CA ASN A 33 17.58 10.95 3.73
C ASN A 33 17.34 11.63 2.38
N HIS A 34 16.17 11.38 1.77
CA HIS A 34 15.70 12.01 0.55
C HIS A 34 14.28 12.56 0.79
N PRO A 35 14.16 13.68 1.54
CA PRO A 35 12.87 14.23 1.98
C PRO A 35 11.89 14.44 0.83
N HIS A 36 12.42 14.68 -0.36
CA HIS A 36 11.79 14.43 -1.64
C HIS A 36 12.89 13.89 -2.57
N PRO A 37 12.77 12.73 -3.25
CA PRO A 37 13.46 12.65 -4.53
C PRO A 37 12.96 13.86 -5.32
N ALA A 38 13.86 14.66 -5.88
CA ALA A 38 13.66 16.07 -6.28
C ALA A 38 12.37 16.38 -7.09
N ASN A 39 11.63 15.37 -7.53
CA ASN A 39 10.47 15.44 -8.41
C ASN A 39 9.23 14.70 -7.86
N GLY A 40 9.16 14.34 -6.58
CA GLY A 40 8.07 13.49 -6.05
C GLY A 40 8.10 12.04 -6.55
N SER A 41 9.26 11.62 -7.07
CA SER A 41 9.46 10.29 -7.63
C SER A 41 9.21 9.19 -6.58
N PRO A 42 8.64 8.05 -6.97
CA PRO A 42 8.51 6.94 -6.04
C PRO A 42 9.86 6.34 -5.64
N LEU A 43 9.88 5.70 -4.47
CA LEU A 43 10.96 4.80 -4.08
C LEU A 43 10.76 3.43 -4.75
N LEU A 44 11.81 2.93 -5.40
CA LEU A 44 11.88 1.54 -5.84
C LEU A 44 12.36 0.66 -4.68
N ASP A 45 11.63 -0.40 -4.38
CA ASP A 45 11.99 -1.40 -3.38
C ASP A 45 11.59 -2.78 -3.93
N TRP A 46 11.83 -3.81 -3.14
CA TRP A 46 11.36 -5.14 -3.43
C TRP A 46 10.60 -5.74 -2.25
N ALA A 47 9.78 -6.72 -2.61
CA ALA A 47 8.95 -7.46 -1.70
C ALA A 47 9.40 -8.91 -1.58
N ASN A 48 9.39 -9.44 -0.35
CA ASN A 48 9.81 -10.80 -0.03
C ASN A 48 8.73 -11.47 0.84
N ASP A 49 8.67 -12.80 0.85
CA ASP A 49 7.74 -13.57 1.70
C ASP A 49 8.12 -13.58 3.20
N GLY A 50 8.90 -12.60 3.65
CA GLY A 50 9.51 -12.55 4.98
C GLY A 50 10.89 -11.89 4.96
N ARG A 51 11.48 -11.71 6.15
CA ARG A 51 12.72 -10.93 6.36
C ARG A 51 13.95 -11.48 5.63
N THR A 52 14.02 -12.78 5.45
CA THR A 52 15.14 -13.50 4.82
C THR A 52 14.71 -14.37 3.64
N ARG A 53 13.45 -14.21 3.21
CA ARG A 53 12.91 -14.99 2.09
C ARG A 53 13.33 -14.40 0.74
N PRO A 54 13.34 -15.18 -0.34
CA PRO A 54 13.60 -14.68 -1.68
C PRO A 54 12.66 -13.53 -2.08
N LYS A 55 13.14 -12.70 -3.00
CA LYS A 55 12.35 -11.65 -3.65
C LYS A 55 11.20 -12.28 -4.44
N ILE A 56 9.99 -11.75 -4.24
CA ILE A 56 8.79 -12.13 -5.00
C ILE A 56 8.50 -11.11 -6.10
N ALA A 57 8.63 -9.81 -5.80
CA ALA A 57 8.24 -8.76 -6.74
C ALA A 57 9.02 -7.46 -6.54
N ASP A 58 9.24 -6.74 -7.64
CA ASP A 58 9.58 -5.32 -7.61
C ASP A 58 8.36 -4.48 -7.26
N VAL A 59 8.56 -3.46 -6.44
CA VAL A 59 7.49 -2.58 -5.99
C VAL A 59 7.92 -1.12 -6.06
N ILE A 60 6.91 -0.29 -6.25
CA ILE A 60 7.00 1.16 -6.28
C ILE A 60 6.28 1.67 -5.03
N ILE A 61 6.93 2.52 -4.26
CA ILE A 61 6.42 3.05 -2.99
C ILE A 61 6.36 4.57 -3.07
N HIS A 62 5.17 5.12 -2.87
CA HIS A 62 4.95 6.55 -2.73
C HIS A 62 4.66 6.85 -1.26
N GLU A 63 5.37 7.83 -0.71
CA GLU A 63 5.01 8.39 0.59
C GLU A 63 3.78 9.29 0.42
N ILE A 64 2.76 9.04 1.22
CA ILE A 64 1.56 9.88 1.29
C ILE A 64 1.75 10.96 2.36
N GLY A 65 2.35 10.59 3.49
CA GLY A 65 2.66 11.49 4.58
C GLY A 65 2.32 10.91 5.95
N LEU A 66 2.48 11.74 6.98
CA LEU A 66 2.05 11.43 8.33
C LEU A 66 0.55 11.73 8.44
N ILE A 67 -0.26 10.69 8.62
CA ILE A 67 -1.72 10.81 8.75
C ILE A 67 -2.19 10.21 10.06
N ASP A 68 -3.39 10.61 10.47
CA ASP A 68 -4.08 10.01 11.61
C ASP A 68 -4.99 8.84 11.20
N THR A 69 -5.49 8.13 12.21
CA THR A 69 -6.36 6.96 12.05
C THR A 69 -7.71 7.27 11.39
N PHE A 70 -8.17 8.53 11.43
CA PHE A 70 -9.42 8.95 10.79
C PHE A 70 -9.19 9.21 9.30
N THR A 71 -8.12 9.92 8.97
CA THR A 71 -7.69 10.19 7.60
C THR A 71 -7.35 8.91 6.84
N LEU A 72 -6.87 7.87 7.55
CA LEU A 72 -6.63 6.55 6.96
C LEU A 72 -7.89 5.95 6.30
N GLU A 73 -9.09 6.28 6.80
CA GLU A 73 -10.35 5.77 6.27
C GLU A 73 -10.59 6.18 4.81
N LEU A 74 -10.09 7.35 4.41
CA LEU A 74 -10.18 7.84 3.04
C LEU A 74 -9.51 6.91 2.03
N PHE A 75 -8.51 6.14 2.47
CA PHE A 75 -7.77 5.21 1.62
C PHE A 75 -8.32 3.77 1.68
N ARG A 76 -9.38 3.52 2.48
CA ARG A 76 -9.98 2.18 2.66
C ARG A 76 -10.46 1.55 1.35
N PRO A 77 -11.14 2.27 0.43
CA PRO A 77 -11.63 1.67 -0.81
C PRO A 77 -10.52 1.02 -1.64
N GLU A 78 -9.31 1.58 -1.56
CA GLU A 78 -8.15 1.12 -2.33
C GLU A 78 -7.24 0.17 -1.54
N SER A 79 -7.37 0.11 -0.22
CA SER A 79 -6.52 -0.71 0.65
C SER A 79 -6.78 -2.20 0.50
N GLY A 80 -7.99 -2.56 0.05
CA GLY A 80 -8.36 -3.94 -0.25
C GLY A 80 -8.78 -4.78 0.93
N PHE A 81 -9.06 -4.13 2.05
CA PHE A 81 -9.69 -4.71 3.22
C PHE A 81 -11.20 -4.46 3.19
N LYS A 82 -11.97 -5.36 3.80
CA LYS A 82 -13.44 -5.28 3.86
C LYS A 82 -13.89 -4.03 4.61
N ASP A 83 -13.23 -3.73 5.72
CA ASP A 83 -13.57 -2.62 6.60
C ASP A 83 -12.35 -2.06 7.34
N MET A 84 -12.55 -0.93 8.02
CA MET A 84 -11.50 -0.26 8.80
C MET A 84 -11.04 -1.08 10.00
N LYS A 85 -11.90 -1.95 10.55
CA LYS A 85 -11.53 -2.80 11.69
C LYS A 85 -10.51 -3.84 11.25
N GLU A 86 -10.79 -4.53 10.15
CA GLU A 86 -9.88 -5.50 9.53
C GLU A 86 -8.56 -4.84 9.15
N TRP A 87 -8.61 -3.68 8.49
CA TRP A 87 -7.39 -3.01 8.07
C TRP A 87 -6.55 -2.54 9.26
N ARG A 88 -7.17 -1.94 10.29
CA ARG A 88 -6.48 -1.53 11.52
C ARG A 88 -5.87 -2.74 12.26
N SER A 89 -6.61 -3.84 12.36
CA SER A 89 -6.10 -5.08 12.97
C SER A 89 -4.88 -5.59 12.23
N GLU A 90 -4.91 -5.60 10.89
CA GLU A 90 -3.78 -6.04 10.08
C GLU A 90 -2.57 -5.11 10.24
N LEU A 91 -2.79 -3.79 10.17
CA LEU A 91 -1.73 -2.81 10.37
C LEU A 91 -1.09 -2.93 11.76
N LYS A 92 -1.89 -3.17 12.81
CA LYS A 92 -1.41 -3.39 14.18
C LYS A 92 -0.66 -4.70 14.34
N LEU A 93 -1.08 -5.77 13.66
CA LEU A 93 -0.37 -7.05 13.67
C LEU A 93 0.98 -6.94 12.97
N LEU A 94 1.01 -6.26 11.83
CA LEU A 94 2.19 -6.02 11.03
C LEU A 94 3.15 -4.98 11.64
N ASN A 95 2.61 -4.05 12.42
CA ASN A 95 3.37 -3.00 13.10
C ASN A 95 2.81 -2.82 14.52
N PRO A 96 3.26 -3.63 15.50
CA PRO A 96 2.80 -3.54 16.89
C PRO A 96 2.95 -2.14 17.49
N GLU A 97 3.96 -1.38 17.03
CA GLU A 97 4.17 0.01 17.44
C GLU A 97 3.02 0.96 17.08
N LEU A 98 2.15 0.59 16.14
CA LEU A 98 0.95 1.37 15.78
C LEU A 98 -0.15 1.28 16.84
N GLN A 99 -0.05 0.36 17.81
CA GLN A 99 -1.05 0.24 18.87
C GLN A 99 -1.05 1.43 19.83
N THR A 100 0.07 2.14 19.94
CA THR A 100 0.28 3.22 20.92
C THR A 100 0.30 4.62 20.32
N THR A 101 0.00 4.75 19.02
CA THR A 101 0.01 6.05 18.32
C THR A 101 -1.23 6.24 17.47
N ASN A 102 -1.75 7.47 17.47
CA ASN A 102 -2.85 7.89 16.60
C ASN A 102 -2.38 8.47 15.27
N LYS A 103 -1.06 8.65 15.10
CA LYS A 103 -0.44 9.14 13.87
C LYS A 103 0.60 8.15 13.36
N PHE A 104 0.63 7.97 12.04
CA PHE A 104 1.57 7.06 11.38
C PHE A 104 1.83 7.49 9.94
N TRP A 105 3.01 7.15 9.45
CA TRP A 105 3.41 7.40 8.07
C TRP A 105 2.76 6.38 7.16
N VAL A 106 2.03 6.85 6.16
CA VAL A 106 1.37 6.00 5.17
C VAL A 106 2.09 6.04 3.85
N TYR A 107 2.13 4.87 3.23
CA TYR A 107 2.75 4.65 1.93
C TYR A 107 1.79 3.89 1.03
N ARG A 108 1.66 4.39 -0.20
CA ARG A 108 0.99 3.69 -1.29
C ARG A 108 2.02 2.79 -1.97
N VAL A 109 1.69 1.52 -2.13
CA VAL A 109 2.55 0.50 -2.71
C VAL A 109 1.85 -0.13 -3.91
N GLN A 110 2.58 -0.25 -5.02
CA GLN A 110 2.12 -0.91 -6.24
C GLN A 110 3.23 -1.78 -6.82
N LYS A 111 2.86 -2.83 -7.56
CA LYS A 111 3.85 -3.69 -8.22
C LYS A 111 4.51 -2.90 -9.36
N ARG A 112 5.81 -3.04 -9.55
CA ARG A 112 6.47 -2.40 -10.70
C ARG A 112 6.00 -3.09 -11.99
N GLY A 113 5.60 -2.31 -12.98
CA GLY A 113 5.10 -2.83 -14.26
C GLY A 113 3.64 -3.28 -14.25
N SER A 114 2.89 -3.12 -13.14
CA SER A 114 1.44 -3.26 -13.19
C SER A 114 0.82 -2.00 -13.80
N PHE A 115 0.32 -2.12 -15.04
CA PHE A 115 -0.56 -1.11 -15.61
C PHE A 115 -1.92 -1.20 -14.93
N PHE A 116 -2.38 -0.09 -14.36
CA PHE A 116 -3.77 0.04 -13.95
C PHE A 116 -4.63 -0.01 -15.21
N LYS A 117 -5.32 -1.13 -15.47
CA LYS A 117 -6.46 -1.10 -16.40
C LYS A 117 -7.62 -0.50 -15.59
N PRO A 118 -8.04 0.77 -15.83
CA PRO A 118 -9.31 1.21 -15.28
C PRO A 118 -10.37 0.23 -15.77
N SER A 119 -11.20 -0.24 -14.83
CA SER A 119 -12.33 -1.09 -15.16
C SER A 119 -13.20 -0.32 -16.15
N SER A 120 -13.16 -0.69 -17.43
CA SER A 120 -14.12 -0.20 -18.41
C SER A 120 -15.49 -0.61 -17.92
N THR A 121 -16.26 0.37 -17.45
CA THR A 121 -17.68 0.20 -17.19
C THR A 121 -18.31 -0.35 -18.46
N VAL A 122 -18.96 -1.50 -18.33
CA VAL A 122 -19.88 -2.04 -19.33
C VAL A 122 -20.95 -0.99 -19.55
N VAL A 123 -20.92 -0.34 -20.71
CA VAL A 123 -22.12 0.27 -21.30
C VAL A 123 -22.57 -0.69 -22.38
N ASP A 124 -23.40 -1.65 -21.98
CA ASP A 124 -24.33 -2.31 -22.88
C ASP A 124 -25.34 -1.25 -23.33
N GLY A 125 -25.02 -0.59 -24.43
CA GLY A 125 -25.91 0.28 -25.17
C GLY A 125 -26.28 -0.42 -26.47
N ALA A 126 -27.29 -1.28 -26.40
CA ALA A 126 -27.97 -1.82 -27.56
C ALA A 126 -28.39 -0.68 -28.49
N ASN A 127 -27.96 -0.73 -29.74
CA ASN A 127 -28.56 0.00 -30.85
C ASN A 127 -28.61 -0.97 -32.03
N ASP A 128 -29.64 -1.82 -32.03
CA ASP A 128 -30.24 -2.31 -33.26
C ASP A 128 -31.33 -1.30 -33.65
N ALA A 129 -31.11 -0.61 -34.77
CA ALA A 129 -32.12 0.08 -35.55
C ALA A 129 -31.73 0.00 -37.02
#